data_AF-A0AB36TTY7-F1
#
_entry.id   AF-A0AB36TTY7-F1
#
_cell.length_a   1.000
_cell.length_b   1.000
_cell.length_c   1.000
_cell.angle_alpha   90.00
_cell.angle_beta   90.00
_cell.angle_gamma   90.00
#
_symmetry.space_group_name_H-M   'P 1'
#
loop_
_entity.id
_entity.type
_entity.pdbx_description
1 polymer ?
#
loop_
_entity_poly.entity_id
_entity_poly.type
_entity_poly.pdbx_seq_one_letter_code
_entity_poly.pdbx_strand_id
1 'polypeptide(L)'
;MLPLTENLWFKSQIREIMGELNKVPKPLLTQDTKERIERALIDSAQRQEDILISFYRDGFISNMYITVIRIDLHTNTVHCTDAFNLHTEFKFDEIVDVTE
;
A
#
# COMPACT_ATOMS: atom_id res chain seq x y z
N MET A 1 38.14 19.60 -4.07
CA MET A 1 37.48 18.48 -3.36
C MET A 1 36.47 19.12 -2.44
N LEU A 2 35.17 18.95 -2.68
CA LEU A 2 34.15 19.54 -1.80
C LEU A 2 34.18 18.83 -0.44
N PRO A 3 34.02 19.53 0.69
CA PRO A 3 33.98 18.94 2.02
C PRO A 3 32.93 17.82 2.13
N LEU A 4 33.21 16.80 2.94
CA LEU A 4 32.33 15.62 3.11
C LEU A 4 30.89 16.00 3.49
N THR A 5 30.71 17.11 4.20
CA THR A 5 29.40 17.67 4.58
C THR A 5 28.61 18.19 3.38
N GLU A 6 29.25 18.85 2.42
CA GLU A 6 28.60 19.31 1.19
C GLU A 6 28.18 18.12 0.30
N ASN A 7 29.00 17.07 0.23
CA ASN A 7 28.66 15.85 -0.52
C ASN A 7 27.47 15.09 0.11
N LEU A 8 27.36 15.08 1.44
CA LEU A 8 26.24 14.46 2.14
C LEU A 8 24.96 15.29 2.01
N TRP A 9 25.05 16.61 2.15
CA TRP A 9 23.91 17.52 1.94
C TRP A 9 23.36 17.40 0.52
N PHE A 10 24.23 17.42 -0.50
CA PHE A 10 23.82 17.27 -1.89
C PHE A 10 23.14 15.93 -2.18
N LYS A 11 23.66 14.82 -1.62
CA LYS A 11 23.02 13.50 -1.72
C LYS A 11 21.64 13.46 -1.06
N SER A 12 21.46 14.17 0.06
CA SER A 12 20.16 14.29 0.73
C SER A 12 19.15 15.03 -0.14
N GLN A 13 19.56 16.14 -0.75
CA GLN A 13 18.71 16.94 -1.63
C GLN A 13 18.29 16.17 -2.89
N ILE A 14 19.20 15.42 -3.52
CA ILE A 14 18.85 14.55 -4.65
C ILE A 14 17.84 13.48 -4.24
N ARG A 15 18.01 12.85 -3.06
CA ARG A 15 17.08 11.83 -2.58
C ARG A 15 15.68 12.39 -2.35
N GLU A 16 15.59 13.60 -1.82
CA GLU A 16 14.33 14.31 -1.61
C GLU A 16 13.64 14.63 -2.95
N ILE A 17 14.37 15.24 -3.89
CA ILE A 17 13.85 15.56 -5.23
C ILE A 17 13.39 14.29 -5.97
N MET A 18 14.20 13.24 -5.95
CA MET A 18 13.86 11.97 -6.60
C MET A 18 12.66 11.29 -5.91
N GLY A 19 12.51 11.46 -4.59
CA GLY A 19 11.32 11.01 -3.87
C GLY A 19 10.05 11.72 -4.37
N GLU A 20 10.09 13.04 -4.48
CA GLU A 20 8.94 13.83 -4.94
C GLU A 20 8.60 13.59 -6.42
N LEU A 21 9.60 13.43 -7.30
CA LEU A 21 9.39 13.18 -8.73
C LEU A 21 8.71 11.83 -9.03
N ASN A 22 8.81 10.86 -8.12
CA ASN A 22 8.21 9.54 -8.29
C ASN A 22 6.79 9.43 -7.73
N LYS A 23 6.26 10.52 -7.15
CA LYS A 23 4.88 10.52 -6.65
C LYS A 23 3.89 10.49 -7.81
N VAL A 24 2.86 9.66 -7.65
CA VAL A 24 1.73 9.54 -8.57
C VAL A 24 0.46 10.10 -7.92
N PRO A 25 -0.49 10.64 -8.72
CA PRO A 25 -1.80 10.98 -8.20
C PRO A 25 -2.52 9.73 -7.70
N LYS A 26 -3.40 9.89 -6.70
CA LYS A 26 -4.24 8.79 -6.20
C LYS A 26 -5.05 8.19 -7.36
N PRO A 27 -4.95 6.87 -7.62
CA PRO A 27 -5.70 6.24 -8.69
C PRO A 27 -7.21 6.38 -8.49
N LEU A 28 -7.92 6.72 -9.57
CA LEU A 28 -9.38 6.72 -9.58
C LEU A 28 -9.86 5.30 -9.94
N LEU A 29 -10.47 4.61 -8.98
CA LEU A 29 -11.03 3.29 -9.21
C LEU A 29 -12.47 3.36 -9.70
N THR A 30 -12.79 2.54 -10.72
CA THR A 30 -14.18 2.30 -11.14
C THR A 30 -14.92 1.51 -10.06
N GLN A 31 -16.26 1.55 -10.12
CA GLN A 31 -17.09 0.79 -9.20
C GLN A 31 -16.85 -0.72 -9.32
N ASP A 32 -16.73 -1.24 -10.54
CA ASP A 32 -16.41 -2.64 -10.82
C ASP A 32 -15.07 -3.07 -10.20
N THR A 33 -14.04 -2.22 -10.30
CA THR A 33 -12.74 -2.50 -9.68
C THR A 33 -12.83 -2.55 -8.15
N LYS A 34 -13.58 -1.64 -7.54
CA LYS A 34 -13.82 -1.66 -6.09
C LYS A 34 -14.55 -2.93 -5.66
N GLU A 35 -15.60 -3.33 -6.36
CA GLU A 35 -16.35 -4.55 -6.07
C GLU A 35 -15.52 -5.83 -6.25
N ARG A 36 -14.57 -5.84 -7.20
CA ARG A 36 -13.60 -6.93 -7.34
C ARG A 36 -12.65 -7.00 -6.15
N ILE A 37 -12.10 -5.85 -5.73
CA ILE A 37 -11.22 -5.76 -4.55
C ILE A 37 -11.95 -6.22 -3.29
N GLU A 38 -13.18 -5.76 -3.07
CA GLU A 38 -13.99 -6.15 -1.91
C GLU A 38 -14.22 -7.66 -1.86
N ARG A 39 -14.58 -8.28 -2.99
CA ARG A 39 -14.76 -9.73 -3.08
C ARG A 39 -13.47 -10.50 -2.78
N ALA A 40 -12.35 -10.09 -3.35
CA ALA A 40 -11.06 -10.75 -3.10
C ALA A 40 -10.64 -10.67 -1.61
N LEU A 41 -10.90 -9.54 -0.95
CA LEU A 41 -10.64 -9.38 0.48
C LEU A 41 -11.54 -10.26 1.36
N ILE A 42 -12.82 -10.39 1.01
CA ILE A 42 -13.76 -11.26 1.73
C ILE A 42 -13.38 -12.74 1.54
N ASP A 43 -13.08 -13.14 0.31
CA ASP A 43 -12.71 -14.52 -0.03
C ASP A 43 -11.41 -14.94 0.67
N SER A 44 -10.36 -14.09 0.61
CA SER A 44 -9.10 -14.35 1.30
C SER A 44 -9.26 -14.41 2.83
N ALA A 45 -10.11 -13.57 3.43
CA ALA A 45 -10.42 -13.64 4.86
C ALA A 45 -11.08 -14.96 5.26
N GLN A 46 -11.96 -15.51 4.41
CA GLN A 46 -12.62 -16.79 4.65
C GLN A 46 -11.68 -17.98 4.51
N ARG A 47 -10.77 -17.93 3.52
CA ARG A 47 -9.82 -19.01 3.22
C ARG A 47 -8.53 -18.93 4.04
N GLN A 48 -8.26 -17.79 4.67
CA GLN A 48 -7.00 -17.48 5.34
C GLN A 48 -5.80 -17.63 4.37
N GLU A 49 -5.99 -17.12 3.16
CA GLU A 49 -4.98 -17.16 2.09
C GLU A 49 -4.22 -15.84 2.00
N ASP A 50 -2.94 -15.94 1.63
CA ASP A 50 -2.10 -14.78 1.35
C ASP A 50 -2.48 -14.21 -0.02
N ILE A 51 -2.73 -12.90 -0.06
CA ILE A 51 -3.01 -12.16 -1.30
C ILE A 51 -2.03 -11.00 -1.47
N LEU A 52 -1.69 -10.67 -2.72
CA LEU A 52 -0.88 -9.50 -3.03
C LEU A 52 -1.80 -8.30 -3.22
N ILE A 53 -1.73 -7.34 -2.31
CA ILE A 53 -2.42 -6.06 -2.50
C ILE A 53 -1.47 -5.04 -3.11
N SER A 54 -2.04 -4.14 -3.92
CA SER A 54 -1.44 -2.85 -4.27
C SER A 54 -2.14 -1.77 -3.45
N PHE A 55 -1.42 -0.87 -2.80
CA PHE A 55 -2.01 0.22 -2.01
C PHE A 55 -1.32 1.57 -2.22
N TYR A 56 -2.09 2.65 -2.13
CA TYR A 56 -1.67 4.03 -2.30
C TYR A 56 -1.48 4.73 -0.95
N ARG A 57 -0.27 5.22 -0.67
CA ARG A 57 0.06 6.09 0.47
C ARG A 57 1.08 7.14 0.08
N ASP A 58 0.88 8.38 0.52
CA ASP A 58 1.83 9.49 0.37
C ASP A 58 2.36 9.75 -1.04
N GLY A 59 1.55 9.47 -2.06
CA GLY A 59 1.95 9.61 -3.47
C GLY A 59 2.57 8.35 -4.07
N PHE A 60 2.67 7.23 -3.35
CA PHE A 60 3.28 6.01 -3.84
C PHE A 60 2.28 4.87 -3.89
N ILE A 61 2.40 4.03 -4.92
CA ILE A 61 1.73 2.73 -4.96
C ILE A 61 2.77 1.68 -4.58
N SER A 62 2.46 0.91 -3.54
CA SER A 62 3.32 -0.17 -3.04
C SER A 62 2.55 -1.49 -3.06
N ASN A 63 3.30 -2.59 -3.17
CA ASN A 63 2.73 -3.93 -3.15
C ASN A 63 3.10 -4.64 -1.84
N MET A 64 2.18 -5.41 -1.29
CA MET A 64 2.45 -6.19 -0.08
C MET A 64 1.60 -7.46 -0.05
N TYR A 65 2.22 -8.59 0.31
CA TYR A 65 1.50 -9.79 0.66
C TYR A 65 0.87 -9.63 2.04
N ILE A 66 -0.41 -9.94 2.13
CA ILE A 66 -1.15 -9.89 3.39
C ILE A 66 -2.02 -11.12 3.58
N THR A 67 -2.27 -11.45 4.84
CA THR A 67 -3.33 -12.39 5.25
C THR A 67 -4.43 -11.60 5.95
N VAL A 68 -5.64 -11.59 5.40
CA VAL A 68 -6.75 -10.82 6.00
C VAL A 68 -7.26 -11.50 7.26
N ILE A 69 -7.28 -10.76 8.38
CA ILE A 69 -7.79 -11.24 9.67
C ILE A 69 -9.28 -10.92 9.80
N ARG A 70 -9.65 -9.67 9.52
CA ARG A 70 -11.04 -9.19 9.58
C ARG A 70 -11.22 -7.89 8.80
N ILE A 71 -12.45 -7.63 8.40
CA ILE A 71 -12.87 -6.38 7.76
C ILE A 71 -13.82 -5.65 8.71
N ASP A 72 -13.50 -4.40 9.01
CA ASP A 72 -14.32 -3.50 9.81
C ASP A 72 -15.09 -2.54 8.90
N LEU A 73 -16.38 -2.83 8.70
CA LEU A 73 -17.26 -2.04 7.83
C LEU A 73 -17.65 -0.68 8.42
N HIS A 74 -17.51 -0.49 9.74
CA HIS A 74 -17.81 0.80 10.36
C HIS A 74 -16.71 1.82 10.05
N THR A 75 -15.45 1.35 10.03
CA THR A 75 -14.28 2.20 9.80
C THR A 75 -13.68 2.07 8.40
N ASN A 76 -14.26 1.22 7.54
CA ASN A 76 -13.75 0.82 6.23
C ASN A 76 -12.27 0.41 6.29
N THR A 77 -11.93 -0.43 7.29
CA THR A 77 -10.56 -0.88 7.55
C THR A 77 -10.43 -2.38 7.35
N VAL A 78 -9.40 -2.79 6.63
CA VAL A 78 -8.93 -4.18 6.53
C VAL A 78 -7.84 -4.37 7.57
N HIS A 79 -8.06 -5.27 8.52
CA HIS A 79 -7.03 -5.69 9.47
C HIS A 79 -6.40 -6.98 8.97
N CYS A 80 -5.07 -6.99 8.88
CA CYS A 80 -4.32 -8.11 8.31
C CYS A 80 -2.97 -8.31 9.01
N THR A 81 -2.28 -9.37 8.64
CA THR A 81 -0.85 -9.53 8.87
C THR A 81 -0.07 -9.35 7.57
N ASP A 82 1.16 -8.86 7.66
CA ASP A 82 2.13 -8.93 6.56
C ASP A 82 2.77 -10.33 6.45
N ALA A 83 3.69 -10.49 5.50
CA ALA A 83 4.45 -11.73 5.30
C ALA A 83 5.31 -12.16 6.51
N PHE A 84 5.50 -11.29 7.51
CA PHE A 84 6.20 -11.57 8.76
C PHE A 84 5.25 -11.79 9.93
N ASN A 85 3.95 -11.96 9.67
CA ASN A 85 2.89 -12.09 10.67
C ASN A 85 2.74 -10.86 11.59
N LEU A 86 3.24 -9.69 11.17
CA LEU A 86 3.08 -8.45 11.92
C LEU A 86 1.73 -7.82 11.57
N HIS A 87 0.99 -7.39 12.61
CA HIS A 87 -0.29 -6.73 12.43
C HIS A 87 -0.13 -5.40 11.69
N THR A 88 -0.97 -5.21 10.69
CA THR A 88 -1.06 -3.98 9.91
C THR A 88 -2.51 -3.75 9.48
N GLU A 89 -2.79 -2.55 9.00
CA GLU A 89 -4.13 -2.17 8.56
C GLU A 89 -4.09 -1.25 7.34
N PHE A 90 -5.16 -1.36 6.54
CA PHE A 90 -5.37 -0.56 5.35
C PHE A 90 -6.80 -0.04 5.33
N LYS A 91 -6.99 1.22 4.95
CA LYS A 91 -8.31 1.70 4.56
C LYS A 91 -8.66 1.15 3.19
N PHE A 92 -9.93 0.86 2.98
CA PHE A 92 -10.41 0.34 1.69
C PHE A 92 -10.05 1.28 0.53
N ASP A 93 -10.07 2.59 0.76
CA ASP A 93 -9.72 3.59 -0.25
C ASP A 93 -8.21 3.75 -0.47
N GLU A 94 -7.36 3.10 0.33
CA GLU A 94 -5.93 2.98 0.07
C GLU A 94 -5.63 1.80 -0.86
N ILE A 95 -6.43 0.74 -0.86
CA ILE A 95 -6.19 -0.45 -1.70
C ILE A 95 -6.58 -0.13 -3.15
N VAL A 96 -5.63 -0.27 -4.07
CA VAL A 96 -5.80 0.06 -5.50
C VAL A 96 -5.99 -1.17 -6.38
N ASP A 97 -5.47 -2.34 -5.96
CA ASP A 97 -5.68 -3.61 -6.66
C ASP A 97 -5.41 -4.80 -5.72
N VAL A 98 -5.90 -5.98 -6.11
CA VAL A 98 -5.62 -7.27 -5.47
C VAL A 98 -5.29 -8.29 -6.55
N THR A 99 -4.20 -9.02 -6.37
CA THR A 99 -3.78 -10.15 -7.21
C THR A 99 -3.66 -11.39 -6.33
N GLU A 100 -4.31 -12.48 -6.76
CA GLU A 100 -4.26 -13.81 -6.16
C GLU A 100 -3.10 -14.63 -6.76
#